data_AF-A0A0N0EBW2-F1
#
_entry.id   AF-A0A0N0EBW2-F1
#
_cell.length_a   1.000
_cell.length_b   1.000
_cell.length_c   1.000
_cell.angle_alpha   90.00
_cell.angle_beta   90.00
_cell.angle_gamma   90.00
#
_symmetry.space_group_name_H-M   'P 1'
#
loop_
_entity.id
_entity.type
_entity.pdbx_description
1 polymer ?
#
loop_
_entity_poly.entity_id
_entity_poly.type
_entity_poly.pdbx_seq_one_letter_code
_entity_poly.pdbx_strand_id
1 'polypeptide(L)'
;METVKQNLQYIKTSIETGTHHQQKAIVHLMLEDTVLSVKEQVFKYDLPQVTVKEDYHIPIFVARSRKAKSSILSDLHELQVYMSKGIHEKRCVAIINKLFTTNFYQNEIHKTIGKWVNVSGKKVEVNIKKLNVK
;
A
#
# COMPACT_ATOMS: atom_id res chain seq x y z
N MET A 1 7.35 6.47 0.45
CA MET A 1 6.03 6.36 1.11
C MET A 1 5.62 7.60 1.88
N GLU A 2 6.56 8.38 2.44
CA GLU A 2 6.19 9.60 3.17
C GLU A 2 5.46 10.63 2.29
N THR A 3 5.96 10.88 1.08
CA THR A 3 5.31 11.76 0.09
C THR A 3 3.89 11.32 -0.27
N VAL A 4 3.69 10.01 -0.48
CA VAL A 4 2.35 9.42 -0.74
C VAL A 4 1.42 9.69 0.44
N LYS A 5 1.88 9.52 1.68
CA LYS A 5 1.09 9.80 2.88
C LYS A 5 0.72 11.28 2.98
N GLN A 6 1.68 12.17 2.76
CA GLN A 6 1.46 13.61 2.81
C GLN A 6 0.45 14.07 1.77
N ASN A 7 0.56 13.60 0.53
CA ASN A 7 -0.39 13.93 -0.54
C ASN A 7 -1.79 13.42 -0.20
N LEU A 8 -1.94 12.16 0.23
CA LEU A 8 -3.24 11.61 0.61
C LEU A 8 -3.85 12.32 1.83
N GLN A 9 -3.02 12.74 2.78
CA GLN A 9 -3.47 13.52 3.94
C GLN A 9 -3.98 14.89 3.52
N TYR A 10 -3.27 15.58 2.62
CA TYR A 10 -3.72 16.85 2.06
C TYR A 10 -5.05 16.70 1.34
N ILE A 11 -5.16 15.70 0.45
CA ILE A 11 -6.38 15.43 -0.32
C ILE A 11 -7.54 15.16 0.65
N LYS A 12 -7.34 14.32 1.66
CA LYS A 12 -8.34 14.05 2.70
C LYS A 12 -8.80 15.33 3.39
N THR A 13 -7.87 16.17 3.86
CA THR A 13 -8.20 17.44 4.53
C THR A 13 -8.94 18.39 3.60
N SER A 14 -8.59 18.45 2.31
CA SER A 14 -9.30 19.29 1.33
C SER A 14 -10.75 18.83 1.09
N ILE A 15 -11.00 17.52 1.18
CA ILE A 15 -12.34 16.94 1.09
C ILE A 15 -13.13 17.27 2.36
N GLU A 16 -12.57 17.00 3.54
CA GLU A 16 -13.22 17.21 4.84
C GLU A 16 -13.54 18.70 5.11
N THR A 17 -12.74 19.62 4.58
CA THR A 17 -12.95 21.07 4.70
C THR A 17 -13.76 21.68 3.56
N GLY A 18 -14.12 20.91 2.53
CA GLY A 18 -14.83 21.40 1.34
C GLY A 18 -14.00 22.28 0.39
N THR A 19 -12.71 22.52 0.67
CA THR A 19 -11.83 23.39 -0.13
C THR A 19 -11.37 22.78 -1.45
N HIS A 20 -11.56 21.47 -1.62
CA HIS A 20 -11.19 20.73 -2.82
C HIS A 20 -11.82 21.26 -4.12
N HIS A 21 -12.99 21.91 -4.07
CA HIS A 21 -13.62 22.54 -5.23
C HIS A 21 -12.80 23.73 -5.77
N GLN A 22 -12.26 24.54 -4.86
CA GLN A 22 -11.43 25.69 -5.19
C GLN A 22 -10.03 25.25 -5.63
N GLN A 23 -9.56 24.12 -5.10
CA GLN A 23 -8.22 23.59 -5.32
C GLN A 23 -8.18 22.40 -6.28
N LYS A 24 -9.18 22.26 -7.15
CA LYS A 24 -9.36 21.07 -8.00
C LYS A 24 -8.11 20.69 -8.80
N ALA A 25 -7.43 21.67 -9.39
CA ALA A 25 -6.21 21.43 -10.17
C ALA A 25 -5.06 20.88 -9.30
N ILE A 26 -4.85 21.46 -8.12
CA ILE A 26 -3.81 21.04 -7.17
C ILE A 26 -4.08 19.63 -6.67
N VAL A 27 -5.32 19.35 -6.28
CA VAL A 27 -5.75 18.04 -5.79
C VAL A 27 -5.60 16.97 -6.88
N HIS A 28 -5.92 17.31 -8.13
CA HIS A 28 -5.74 16.40 -9.26
C HIS A 28 -4.26 16.10 -9.53
N LEU A 29 -3.41 17.14 -9.55
CA LEU A 29 -1.95 17.00 -9.69
C LEU A 29 -1.37 16.12 -8.58
N MET A 30 -1.72 16.40 -7.32
CA MET A 30 -1.24 15.61 -6.17
C MET A 30 -1.64 14.14 -6.28
N LEU A 31 -2.83 13.86 -6.82
CA LEU A 31 -3.31 12.49 -6.97
C LEU A 31 -2.56 11.75 -8.09
N GLU A 32 -2.28 12.41 -9.23
CA GLU A 32 -1.40 11.88 -10.28
C GLU A 32 0.01 11.60 -9.75
N ASP A 33 0.60 12.56 -9.04
CA ASP A 33 1.93 12.40 -8.41
C ASP A 33 1.95 11.24 -7.41
N THR A 34 0.84 11.04 -6.69
CA THR A 34 0.69 9.92 -5.76
C THR A 34 0.65 8.58 -6.48
N VAL A 35 -0.10 8.48 -7.59
CA VAL A 35 -0.15 7.27 -8.43
C VAL A 35 1.22 6.96 -8.99
N LEU A 36 1.91 7.96 -9.55
CA LEU A 36 3.25 7.80 -10.10
C LEU A 36 4.26 7.35 -9.03
N SER A 37 4.25 8.01 -7.87
CA SER A 37 5.09 7.67 -6.73
C SER A 37 4.89 6.20 -6.31
N VAL A 38 3.64 5.71 -6.25
CA VAL A 38 3.37 4.31 -5.92
C VAL A 38 3.85 3.36 -7.02
N LYS A 39 3.67 3.71 -8.31
CA LYS A 39 4.16 2.90 -9.44
C LYS A 39 5.67 2.73 -9.39
N GLU A 40 6.41 3.79 -9.13
CA GLU A 40 7.88 3.79 -9.11
C GLU A 40 8.46 3.24 -7.80
N GLN A 41 7.69 3.28 -6.71
CA GLN A 41 8.18 2.87 -5.42
C GLN A 41 8.46 1.35 -5.35
N VAL A 42 9.65 1.03 -4.86
CA VAL A 42 10.03 -0.32 -4.42
C VAL A 42 9.51 -0.53 -3.00
N PHE A 43 8.71 -1.59 -2.82
CA PHE A 43 8.22 -1.98 -1.51
C PHE A 43 9.24 -2.89 -0.84
N LYS A 44 9.61 -2.54 0.38
CA LYS A 44 10.53 -3.30 1.23
C LYS A 44 9.72 -3.95 2.34
N TYR A 45 9.98 -5.22 2.57
CA TYR A 45 9.37 -5.98 3.64
C TYR A 45 10.43 -6.78 4.37
N ASP A 46 10.25 -6.90 5.68
CA ASP A 46 11.06 -7.74 6.53
C ASP A 46 10.37 -9.11 6.63
N LEU A 47 11.05 -10.14 6.14
CA LEU A 47 10.56 -11.51 6.21
C LEU A 47 11.13 -12.19 7.46
N PRO A 48 10.29 -12.84 8.29
CA PRO A 48 10.78 -13.83 9.23
C PRO A 48 11.46 -14.94 8.42
N GLN A 49 12.48 -15.53 9.01
CA GLN A 49 13.31 -16.48 8.30
C GLN A 49 12.50 -17.66 7.78
N VAL A 50 12.40 -17.70 6.47
CA VAL A 50 12.12 -18.92 5.73
C VAL A 50 13.47 -19.45 5.31
N THR A 51 13.77 -20.71 5.61
CA THR A 51 15.01 -21.34 5.15
C THR A 51 15.09 -21.14 3.62
N VAL A 52 16.23 -20.71 3.07
CA VAL A 52 16.38 -20.44 1.62
C VAL A 52 16.07 -21.70 0.77
N LYS A 53 16.03 -22.88 1.39
CA LYS A 53 15.61 -24.15 0.80
C LYS A 53 14.08 -24.35 0.71
N GLU A 54 13.28 -23.49 1.33
CA GLU A 54 11.82 -23.52 1.26
C GLU A 54 11.35 -22.59 0.14
N ASP A 55 11.61 -23.01 -1.09
CA ASP A 55 11.24 -22.34 -2.34
C ASP A 55 9.73 -22.08 -2.48
N TYR A 56 8.89 -22.62 -1.60
CA TYR A 56 7.43 -22.46 -1.66
C TYR A 56 6.94 -21.11 -1.13
N HIS A 57 7.59 -20.54 -0.11
CA HIS A 57 7.07 -19.35 0.57
C HIS A 57 7.47 -18.05 -0.14
N ILE A 58 8.69 -17.96 -0.66
CA ILE A 58 9.19 -16.74 -1.33
C ILE A 58 8.32 -16.35 -2.54
N PRO A 59 7.96 -17.25 -3.47
CA PRO A 59 7.08 -16.92 -4.60
C PRO A 59 5.69 -16.47 -4.15
N ILE A 60 5.11 -17.11 -3.13
CA ILE A 60 3.81 -16.72 -2.55
C ILE A 60 3.89 -15.29 -1.98
N PHE A 61 4.97 -14.97 -1.28
CA PHE A 61 5.18 -13.64 -0.75
C PHE A 61 5.34 -12.58 -1.85
N VAL A 62 6.13 -12.87 -2.88
CA VAL A 62 6.28 -11.98 -4.05
C VAL A 62 4.92 -11.73 -4.71
N ALA A 63 4.14 -12.78 -4.92
CA ALA A 63 2.79 -12.67 -5.51
C ALA A 63 1.86 -11.81 -4.65
N ARG A 64 1.88 -11.99 -3.33
CA ARG A 64 1.07 -11.18 -2.39
C ARG A 64 1.51 -9.72 -2.35
N SER A 65 2.81 -9.46 -2.39
CA SER A 65 3.36 -8.11 -2.41
C SER A 65 2.99 -7.36 -3.69
N ARG A 66 3.08 -8.05 -4.85
CA ARG A 66 2.57 -7.52 -6.13
C ARG A 66 1.08 -7.23 -6.06
N LYS A 67 0.29 -8.16 -5.51
CA LYS A 67 -1.16 -7.96 -5.32
C LYS A 67 -1.45 -6.72 -4.48
N ALA A 68 -0.75 -6.53 -3.35
CA ALA A 68 -0.92 -5.34 -2.53
C ALA A 68 -0.59 -4.05 -3.28
N LYS A 69 0.51 -4.00 -4.04
CA LYS A 69 0.84 -2.85 -4.88
C LYS A 69 -0.25 -2.57 -5.91
N SER A 70 -0.76 -3.60 -6.59
CA SER A 70 -1.90 -3.47 -7.50
C SER A 70 -3.17 -3.00 -6.80
N SER A 71 -3.45 -3.45 -5.57
CA SER A 71 -4.59 -3.00 -4.77
C SER A 71 -4.48 -1.52 -4.38
N ILE A 72 -3.29 -1.03 -4.03
CA ILE A 72 -3.07 0.40 -3.77
C ILE A 72 -3.36 1.21 -5.05
N LEU A 73 -2.81 0.79 -6.19
CA LEU A 73 -3.04 1.49 -7.46
C LEU A 73 -4.52 1.48 -7.87
N SER A 74 -5.22 0.37 -7.66
CA SER A 74 -6.66 0.26 -7.89
C SER A 74 -7.45 1.24 -7.02
N ASP A 75 -7.15 1.30 -5.71
CA ASP A 75 -7.80 2.23 -4.78
C ASP A 75 -7.52 3.69 -5.18
N LEU A 76 -6.30 4.03 -5.61
CA LEU A 76 -5.95 5.37 -6.07
C LEU A 76 -6.66 5.76 -7.38
N HIS A 77 -6.79 4.84 -8.33
CA HIS A 77 -7.56 5.08 -9.54
C HIS A 77 -9.06 5.23 -9.25
N GLU A 78 -9.61 4.44 -8.33
CA GLU A 78 -10.99 4.62 -7.88
C GLU A 78 -11.19 6.00 -7.22
N LEU A 79 -10.22 6.44 -6.41
CA LEU A 79 -10.20 7.79 -5.84
C LEU A 79 -10.18 8.86 -6.94
N GLN A 80 -9.37 8.72 -8.00
CA GLN A 80 -9.38 9.65 -9.15
C GLN A 80 -10.75 9.74 -9.83
N VAL A 81 -11.40 8.60 -10.02
CA VAL A 81 -12.74 8.53 -10.65
C VAL A 81 -13.76 9.27 -9.79
N TYR A 82 -13.80 9.00 -8.48
CA TYR A 82 -14.73 9.70 -7.59
C TYR A 82 -14.42 11.19 -7.45
N MET A 83 -13.15 11.59 -7.58
CA MET A 83 -12.76 12.99 -7.53
C MET A 83 -13.09 13.77 -8.81
N SER A 84 -13.28 13.09 -9.94
CA SER A 84 -13.56 13.71 -11.24
C SER A 84 -15.06 13.81 -11.59
N LYS A 85 -15.89 12.83 -11.16
CA LYS A 85 -17.30 12.69 -11.58
C LYS A 85 -18.34 13.16 -10.55
N GLY A 86 -18.12 14.34 -9.96
CA GLY A 86 -18.94 14.80 -8.83
C GLY A 86 -18.51 14.09 -7.55
N ILE A 87 -17.96 14.84 -6.62
CA ILE A 87 -17.17 14.27 -5.53
C ILE A 87 -18.04 13.45 -4.57
N HIS A 88 -17.76 12.15 -4.50
CA HIS A 88 -18.32 11.27 -3.49
C HIS A 88 -17.45 11.32 -2.22
N GLU A 89 -17.49 12.44 -1.50
CA GLU A 89 -16.60 12.76 -0.35
C GLU A 89 -16.41 11.58 0.60
N LYS A 90 -17.52 10.97 1.05
CA LYS A 90 -17.51 9.84 1.98
C LYS A 90 -16.74 8.64 1.43
N ARG A 91 -16.86 8.34 0.14
CA ARG A 91 -16.13 7.22 -0.50
C ARG A 91 -14.65 7.55 -0.63
N CYS A 92 -14.32 8.78 -1.02
CA CYS A 92 -12.93 9.23 -1.12
C CYS A 92 -12.21 9.13 0.23
N VAL A 93 -12.84 9.65 1.29
CA VAL A 93 -12.29 9.57 2.67
C VAL A 93 -12.19 8.11 3.13
N ALA A 94 -13.17 7.25 2.81
CA ALA A 94 -13.13 5.84 3.17
C ALA A 94 -11.94 5.11 2.50
N ILE A 95 -11.67 5.37 1.22
CA ILE A 95 -10.51 4.82 0.51
C ILE A 95 -9.21 5.26 1.18
N ILE A 96 -9.05 6.57 1.45
CA ILE A 96 -7.84 7.09 2.08
C ILE A 96 -7.63 6.49 3.48
N ASN A 97 -8.69 6.42 4.29
CA ASN A 97 -8.64 5.81 5.62
C ASN A 97 -8.28 4.32 5.56
N LYS A 98 -8.80 3.57 4.57
CA LYS A 98 -8.44 2.16 4.35
C LYS A 98 -6.95 2.02 4.04
N LEU A 99 -6.40 2.86 3.16
CA LEU A 99 -4.97 2.87 2.85
C LEU A 99 -4.12 3.16 4.10
N PHE A 100 -4.51 4.11 4.94
CA PHE A 100 -3.78 4.39 6.19
C PHE A 100 -3.91 3.27 7.22
N THR A 101 -5.11 2.76 7.45
CA THR A 101 -5.39 1.73 8.46
C THR A 101 -4.68 0.41 8.13
N THR A 102 -4.60 0.06 6.85
CA THR A 102 -3.88 -1.13 6.39
C THR A 102 -2.36 -0.92 6.28
N ASN A 103 -1.88 0.30 6.54
CA ASN A 103 -0.53 0.76 6.23
C ASN A 103 -0.15 0.38 4.79
N PHE A 104 -0.97 0.78 3.82
CA PHE A 104 -0.83 0.43 2.41
C PHE A 104 -0.73 -1.09 2.22
N TYR A 105 -1.67 -1.83 2.82
CA TYR A 105 -1.74 -3.29 2.81
C TYR A 105 -0.55 -4.05 3.41
N GLN A 106 0.46 -3.36 3.96
CA GLN A 106 1.60 -4.00 4.61
C GLN A 106 1.15 -4.82 5.84
N ASN A 107 0.15 -4.35 6.57
CA ASN A 107 -0.37 -5.04 7.75
C ASN A 107 -0.95 -6.42 7.39
N GLU A 108 -1.64 -6.54 6.25
CA GLU A 108 -2.24 -7.79 5.80
C GLU A 108 -1.18 -8.81 5.34
N ILE A 109 -0.15 -8.29 4.67
CA ILE A 109 1.02 -9.06 4.26
C ILE A 109 1.75 -9.61 5.50
N HIS A 110 2.07 -8.76 6.48
CA HIS A 110 2.71 -9.19 7.72
C HIS A 110 1.87 -10.19 8.51
N LYS A 111 0.54 -10.00 8.60
CA LYS A 111 -0.38 -10.98 9.22
C LYS A 111 -0.35 -12.34 8.54
N THR A 112 -0.15 -12.37 7.22
CA THR A 112 -0.08 -13.63 6.47
C THR A 112 1.24 -14.34 6.71
N ILE A 113 2.34 -13.58 6.65
CA ILE A 113 3.70 -14.10 6.80
C ILE A 113 3.97 -14.54 8.25
N GLY A 114 3.44 -13.82 9.23
CA GLY A 114 3.56 -14.18 10.65
C GLY A 114 2.90 -15.53 11.00
N LYS A 115 2.10 -16.10 10.10
CA LYS A 115 1.53 -17.46 10.25
C LYS A 115 2.46 -18.56 9.73
N TRP A 116 3.57 -18.21 9.09
CA TRP A 116 4.51 -19.19 8.58
C TRP A 116 5.27 -19.81 9.73
N VAL A 117 5.07 -21.11 9.91
CA VAL A 117 5.68 -21.90 10.98
C VAL A 117 6.67 -22.88 10.38
N ASN A 118 7.82 -23.01 11.03
CA ASN A 118 8.80 -24.02 10.67
C ASN A 118 8.26 -25.41 11.06
N VAL A 119 7.83 -26.18 10.07
CA VAL A 119 7.31 -27.54 10.26
C VAL A 119 8.42 -28.60 10.38
N SER A 120 9.69 -28.23 10.23
CA SER A 120 10.82 -29.18 10.19
C SER A 120 11.42 -29.54 11.56
N GLY A 121 10.95 -28.94 12.66
CA GLY A 121 11.42 -29.23 14.02
C GLY A 121 12.85 -28.82 14.35
N LYS A 122 13.62 -28.30 13.38
CA LYS A 122 14.99 -27.80 13.58
C LYS A 122 14.96 -26.35 14.06
N LYS A 123 15.74 -26.02 15.09
CA LYS A 123 16.03 -24.62 15.44
C LYS A 123 16.73 -23.97 14.24
N VAL A 124 16.13 -22.92 13.69
CA VAL A 124 16.72 -22.12 12.61
C VAL A 124 17.12 -20.78 13.21
N GLU A 125 18.40 -20.43 13.11
CA GLU A 125 18.95 -19.16 13.59
C GLU A 125 18.70 -18.02 12.59
N VAL A 126 18.11 -16.93 13.11
CA VAL A 126 17.46 -15.85 12.36
C VAL A 126 18.41 -14.78 11.83
N ASN A 127 18.49 -14.67 10.50
CA ASN A 127 19.08 -13.59 9.72
C ASN A 127 18.00 -13.00 8.81
N ILE A 128 17.59 -11.75 9.08
CA ILE A 128 16.51 -11.05 8.37
C ILE A 128 17.01 -10.59 7.00
N LYS A 129 16.43 -11.11 5.92
CA LYS A 129 16.75 -10.68 4.55
C LYS A 129 15.65 -9.75 4.03
N LYS A 130 16.03 -8.53 3.61
CA LYS A 130 15.12 -7.56 2.97
C LYS A 130 14.84 -7.98 1.54
N LEU A 131 13.56 -8.08 1.16
CA LEU A 131 13.17 -8.29 -0.24
C LEU A 131 12.66 -6.99 -0.87
N ASN A 132 13.15 -6.68 -2.08
CA ASN A 132 12.71 -5.56 -2.88
C ASN A 132 11.69 -6.05 -3.92
N VAL A 133 10.45 -5.54 -3.86
CA VAL A 133 9.42 -5.83 -4.86
C VAL A 133 9.23 -4.60 -5.74
N LYS A 134 9.55 -4.76 -7.03
CA LYS A 134 9.33 -3.75 -8.08
C LYS A 134 7.88 -3.82 -8.56
#